data_AF-A0A7J7K1R9-F1
#
_entry.id   AF-A0A7J7K1R9-F1
#
_cell.length_a   1.000
_cell.length_b   1.000
_cell.length_c   1.000
_cell.angle_alpha   90.00
_cell.angle_beta   90.00
_cell.angle_gamma   90.00
#
_symmetry.space_group_name_H-M   'P 1'
#
loop_
_entity.id
_entity.type
_entity.pdbx_description
1 polymer ?
#
loop_
_entity_poly.entity_id
_entity_poly.type
_entity_poly.pdbx_seq_one_letter_code
_entity_poly.pdbx_strand_id
1 'polypeptide(L)'
;MATNSRFTDLNRFPKLVLSLENQSFKKWLVKYNLAVRLATLEMGTETVSGDTVNRFRGETKFFALLNAIGDSGIEVLQSLGFDLERNDNTAHDEALKRLKGHYEKTENIHVAWVKAATLSQTCGEDELEYLLRVEKHSRKLGFVEGADVENLRERFAISMAVVGLRDESVRRQLMVDENITWKTLSDTLKTKSIAKESNIVVSEARSGGSSNVDSSAKIAEVRTKPAKRIGGGSPNKSSYYDERDSRKYRKSSMSPKSNRYRESSRDKFRVVMAAQMVLCYIAINQIIWPGTARKLGVMCVDNLLTSQRTAECGGPAE
;
A
#
# COMPACT_ATOMS: atom_id res chain seq x y z
N MET A 1 -27.89 -5.14 50.17
CA MET A 1 -27.82 -5.03 48.70
C MET A 1 -26.37 -5.24 48.29
N ALA A 2 -26.03 -6.36 47.67
CA ALA A 2 -24.68 -6.60 47.18
C ALA A 2 -24.43 -5.71 45.95
N THR A 3 -23.66 -4.65 46.12
CA THR A 3 -23.11 -3.90 45.00
C THR A 3 -22.08 -4.79 44.31
N ASN A 4 -22.53 -5.57 43.32
CA ASN A 4 -21.63 -6.25 42.40
C ASN A 4 -20.82 -5.17 41.65
N SER A 5 -19.69 -4.79 42.23
CA SER A 5 -18.66 -3.97 41.60
C SER A 5 -18.19 -4.73 40.37
N ARG A 6 -18.78 -4.43 39.22
CA ARG A 6 -18.31 -4.93 37.93
C ARG A 6 -17.03 -4.19 37.59
N PHE A 7 -15.91 -4.67 38.14
CA PHE A 7 -14.61 -4.26 37.66
C PHE A 7 -14.48 -4.65 36.19
N THR A 8 -14.16 -3.69 35.32
CA THR A 8 -13.85 -3.98 33.93
C THR A 8 -12.54 -4.76 33.87
N ASP A 9 -12.56 -5.93 33.23
CA ASP A 9 -11.35 -6.68 32.96
C ASP A 9 -10.46 -5.90 31.98
N LEU A 10 -9.37 -5.34 32.50
CA LEU A 10 -8.42 -4.52 31.73
C LEU A 10 -7.73 -5.34 30.64
N ASN A 11 -7.72 -6.67 30.70
CA ASN A 11 -7.11 -7.53 29.68
C ASN A 11 -7.90 -7.55 28.37
N ARG A 12 -9.14 -7.04 28.36
CA ARG A 12 -9.96 -6.91 27.14
C ARG A 12 -9.49 -5.80 26.21
N PHE A 13 -8.61 -4.91 26.69
CA PHE A 13 -8.09 -3.82 25.86
C PHE A 13 -7.04 -4.33 24.88
N PRO A 14 -7.07 -3.90 23.60
CA PRO A 14 -6.10 -4.35 22.61
C PRO A 14 -4.70 -3.89 23.01
N LYS A 15 -3.75 -4.81 23.04
CA LYS A 15 -2.35 -4.49 23.32
C LYS A 15 -1.72 -3.75 22.14
N LEU A 16 -0.92 -2.73 22.41
CA LEU A 16 -0.17 -2.00 21.41
C LEU A 16 0.95 -2.90 20.88
N VAL A 17 0.88 -3.24 19.59
CA VAL A 17 1.94 -3.97 18.88
C VAL A 17 2.46 -3.05 17.79
N LEU A 18 3.68 -2.56 17.99
CA LEU A 18 4.36 -1.72 17.02
C LEU A 18 4.94 -2.61 15.92
N SER A 19 4.42 -2.47 14.71
CA SER A 19 5.08 -3.00 13.51
C SER A 19 5.85 -1.89 12.81
N LEU A 20 6.85 -2.27 12.02
CA LEU A 20 7.59 -1.36 11.14
C LEU A 20 6.69 -0.63 10.13
N GLU A 21 5.44 -1.07 9.96
CA GLU A 21 4.46 -0.35 9.15
C GLU A 21 3.95 0.87 9.92
N ASN A 22 4.13 2.07 9.34
CA ASN A 22 3.71 3.38 9.88
C ASN A 22 2.20 3.51 10.26
N GLN A 23 1.39 2.46 10.14
CA GLN A 23 -0.04 2.46 10.44
C GLN A 23 -0.44 1.62 11.66
N SER A 24 0.52 0.91 12.29
CA SER A 24 0.24 0.04 13.45
C SER A 24 -0.41 0.81 14.60
N PHE A 25 0.14 1.96 14.98
CA PHE A 25 -0.41 2.81 16.03
C PHE A 25 -1.81 3.36 15.70
N LYS A 26 -2.05 3.84 14.48
CA LYS A 26 -3.37 4.34 14.07
C LYS A 26 -4.44 3.24 14.13
N LYS A 27 -4.12 2.05 13.63
CA LYS A 27 -5.02 0.88 13.69
C LYS A 27 -5.31 0.48 15.13
N TRP A 28 -4.28 0.44 15.99
CA TRP A 28 -4.43 0.16 17.41
C TRP A 28 -5.31 1.21 18.10
N LEU A 29 -5.08 2.50 17.86
CA LEU A 29 -5.82 3.60 18.45
C LEU A 29 -7.32 3.52 18.15
N VAL A 30 -7.69 3.15 16.92
CA VAL A 30 -9.11 2.92 16.56
C VAL A 30 -9.70 1.79 17.40
N LYS A 31 -9.01 0.65 17.50
CA LYS A 31 -9.48 -0.49 18.32
C LYS A 31 -9.54 -0.14 19.80
N TYR A 32 -8.56 0.57 20.32
CA TYR A 32 -8.51 1.03 21.71
C TYR A 32 -9.69 1.97 22.02
N ASN A 33 -9.95 2.96 21.16
CA ASN A 33 -11.10 3.86 21.34
C ASN A 33 -12.45 3.12 21.28
N LEU A 34 -12.58 2.10 20.44
CA LEU A 34 -13.76 1.23 20.43
C LEU A 34 -13.89 0.45 21.75
N ALA A 35 -12.80 -0.12 22.27
CA ALA A 35 -12.80 -0.80 23.56
C ALA A 35 -13.16 0.14 24.72
N VAL A 36 -12.64 1.38 24.71
CA VAL A 36 -13.01 2.43 25.68
C VAL A 36 -14.51 2.71 25.61
N ARG A 37 -15.08 2.89 24.42
CA ARG A 37 -16.53 3.13 24.25
C ARG A 37 -17.38 1.96 24.73
N LEU A 38 -16.96 0.72 24.45
CA LEU A 38 -17.63 -0.47 24.94
C LEU A 38 -17.58 -0.55 26.47
N ALA A 39 -16.41 -0.31 27.09
CA ALA A 39 -16.27 -0.28 28.54
C ALA A 39 -17.12 0.82 29.19
N THR A 40 -17.20 2.01 28.58
CA THR A 40 -18.11 3.08 29.02
C THR A 40 -19.57 2.61 28.99
N LEU A 41 -20.00 1.92 27.93
CA LEU A 41 -21.36 1.40 27.81
C LEU A 41 -21.65 0.27 28.81
N GLU A 42 -20.70 -0.63 29.04
CA GLU A 42 -20.85 -1.76 29.96
C GLU A 42 -20.93 -1.33 31.43
N MET A 43 -20.15 -0.33 31.82
CA MET A 43 -20.19 0.21 33.19
C MET A 43 -21.33 1.19 33.43
N GLY A 44 -21.85 1.80 32.37
CA GLY A 44 -22.96 2.75 32.43
C GLY A 44 -22.57 4.07 33.08
N THR A 45 -23.61 4.79 33.50
CA THR A 45 -23.50 6.11 34.12
C THR A 45 -23.79 6.06 35.61
N GLU A 46 -23.30 7.06 36.33
CA GLU A 46 -23.59 7.31 37.73
C GLU A 46 -24.05 8.77 37.88
N THR A 47 -24.86 9.04 38.89
CA THR A 47 -25.27 10.40 39.22
C THR A 47 -24.36 10.91 40.34
N VAL A 48 -23.54 11.92 40.04
CA VAL A 48 -22.65 12.57 41.01
C VAL A 48 -23.06 14.03 41.10
N SER A 49 -23.47 14.46 42.30
CA SER A 49 -23.91 15.84 42.56
C SER A 49 -25.06 16.34 41.66
N GLY A 50 -25.95 15.44 41.23
CA GLY A 50 -27.07 15.74 40.34
C GLY A 50 -26.78 15.59 38.84
N ASP A 51 -25.50 15.49 38.47
CA ASP A 51 -25.09 15.29 37.07
C ASP A 51 -24.88 13.81 36.75
N THR A 52 -25.33 13.40 35.55
CA THR A 52 -25.12 12.04 35.05
C THR A 52 -23.76 11.96 34.35
N VAL A 53 -22.84 11.21 34.93
CA VAL A 53 -21.45 11.08 34.47
C VAL A 53 -21.09 9.62 34.18
N ASN A 54 -20.20 9.39 33.22
CA ASN A 54 -19.75 8.04 32.88
C ASN A 54 -18.89 7.47 34.01
N ARG A 55 -19.15 6.21 34.40
CA ARG A 55 -18.32 5.51 35.41
C ARG A 55 -16.91 5.22 34.90
N PHE A 56 -16.76 4.98 33.60
CA PHE A 56 -15.45 4.83 32.95
C PHE A 56 -14.85 6.19 32.60
N ARG A 57 -14.20 6.83 33.57
CA ARG A 57 -13.53 8.14 33.41
C ARG A 57 -12.25 8.21 34.24
N GLY A 58 -11.48 9.28 34.01
CA GLY A 58 -10.28 9.62 34.79
C GLY A 58 -9.29 8.47 34.94
N GLU A 59 -9.01 8.11 36.18
CA GLU A 59 -8.02 7.11 36.59
C GLU A 59 -8.27 5.72 35.97
N THR A 60 -9.51 5.20 35.98
CA THR A 60 -9.81 3.88 35.39
C THR A 60 -9.53 3.85 33.89
N LYS A 61 -9.83 4.95 33.20
CA LYS A 61 -9.55 5.10 31.77
C LYS A 61 -8.04 5.20 31.53
N PHE A 62 -7.31 5.88 32.41
CA PHE A 62 -5.86 6.00 32.36
C PHE A 62 -5.16 4.64 32.60
N PHE A 63 -5.58 3.86 33.60
CA PHE A 63 -5.03 2.52 33.81
C PHE A 63 -5.32 1.57 32.65
N ALA A 64 -6.49 1.67 32.02
CA ALA A 64 -6.77 0.94 30.80
C ALA A 64 -5.81 1.30 29.67
N LEU A 65 -5.42 2.58 29.53
CA LEU A 65 -4.40 3.01 28.58
C LEU A 65 -3.03 2.40 28.91
N LEU A 66 -2.57 2.51 30.17
CA LEU A 66 -1.28 1.97 30.61
C LEU A 66 -1.20 0.46 30.36
N ASN A 67 -2.26 -0.28 30.71
CA ASN A 67 -2.33 -1.70 30.44
C ASN A 67 -2.34 -2.00 28.93
N ALA A 68 -3.03 -1.20 28.12
CA ALA A 68 -3.11 -1.39 26.67
C ALA A 68 -1.78 -1.11 25.97
N ILE A 69 -1.00 -0.10 26.40
CA ILE A 69 0.29 0.22 25.78
C ILE A 69 1.42 -0.71 26.24
N GLY A 70 1.31 -1.28 27.44
CA GLY A 70 2.33 -2.15 28.05
C GLY A 70 3.62 -1.41 28.42
N ASP A 71 4.60 -2.15 28.92
CA ASP A 71 5.82 -1.59 29.52
C ASP A 71 6.59 -0.68 28.56
N SER A 72 6.76 -1.10 27.30
CA SER A 72 7.42 -0.28 26.27
C SER A 72 6.73 1.07 26.03
N GLY A 73 5.39 1.12 26.11
CA GLY A 73 4.64 2.37 25.98
C GLY A 73 4.79 3.27 27.20
N ILE A 74 4.89 2.67 28.39
CA ILE A 74 5.11 3.37 29.66
C ILE A 74 6.51 4.01 29.67
N GLU A 75 7.54 3.27 29.27
CA GLU A 75 8.91 3.81 29.13
C GLU A 75 8.94 5.01 28.17
N VAL A 76 8.21 4.94 27.06
CA VAL A 76 8.07 6.07 26.12
C VAL A 76 7.41 7.27 26.79
N LEU A 77 6.31 7.08 27.54
CA LEU A 77 5.67 8.17 28.28
C LEU A 77 6.62 8.83 29.29
N GLN A 78 7.36 8.03 30.06
CA GLN A 78 8.36 8.53 31.02
C GLN A 78 9.48 9.29 30.31
N SER A 79 9.98 8.78 29.17
CA SER A 79 11.00 9.48 28.37
C SER A 79 10.53 10.83 27.82
N LEU A 80 9.21 10.98 27.61
CA LEU A 80 8.57 12.24 27.22
C LEU A 80 8.24 13.13 28.43
N GLY A 81 8.73 12.79 29.62
CA GLY A 81 8.52 13.52 30.87
C GLY A 81 7.09 13.47 31.38
N PHE A 82 6.35 12.38 31.12
CA PHE A 82 4.99 12.22 31.64
C PHE A 82 5.04 11.61 33.03
N ASP A 83 4.38 12.27 33.99
CA ASP A 83 4.28 11.79 35.36
C ASP A 83 3.17 10.75 35.49
N LEU A 84 3.55 9.52 35.84
CA LEU A 84 2.62 8.39 35.99
C LEU A 84 1.85 8.42 37.31
N GLU A 85 2.34 9.14 38.32
CA GLU A 85 1.69 9.27 39.63
C GLU A 85 0.56 10.31 39.60
N ARG A 86 0.45 11.06 38.50
CA ARG A 86 -0.57 12.08 38.32
C ARG A 86 -1.96 11.47 38.23
N ASN A 87 -2.75 11.68 39.27
CA ASN A 87 -4.06 11.04 39.43
C ASN A 87 -5.23 12.00 39.16
N ASP A 88 -5.20 12.68 38.03
CA ASP A 88 -6.26 13.60 37.62
C ASP A 88 -7.09 13.07 36.44
N ASN A 89 -8.25 13.69 36.21
CA ASN A 89 -9.15 13.29 35.14
C ASN A 89 -8.59 13.56 33.73
N THR A 90 -7.47 14.28 33.61
CA THR A 90 -6.85 14.67 32.34
C THR A 90 -5.68 13.78 31.94
N ALA A 91 -5.13 12.99 32.87
CA ALA A 91 -3.97 12.13 32.68
C ALA A 91 -4.09 11.22 31.45
N HIS A 92 -5.27 10.61 31.25
CA HIS A 92 -5.53 9.79 30.06
C HIS A 92 -5.36 10.56 28.75
N ASP A 93 -5.99 11.73 28.62
CA ASP A 93 -6.02 12.47 27.35
C ASP A 93 -4.66 13.11 27.05
N GLU A 94 -3.93 13.53 28.09
CA GLU A 94 -2.57 14.04 27.95
C GLU A 94 -1.58 12.92 27.58
N ALA A 95 -1.62 11.76 28.25
CA ALA A 95 -0.81 10.60 27.90
C ALA A 95 -1.07 10.18 26.45
N LEU A 96 -2.34 10.10 26.05
CA LEU A 96 -2.72 9.75 24.69
C LEU A 96 -2.23 10.78 23.66
N LYS A 97 -2.25 12.08 24.00
CA LYS A 97 -1.70 13.15 23.15
C LYS A 97 -0.18 13.00 22.95
N ARG A 98 0.57 12.69 24.00
CA ARG A 98 2.03 12.46 23.91
C ARG A 98 2.35 11.20 23.09
N LEU A 99 1.62 10.11 23.32
CA LEU A 99 1.75 8.88 22.54
C LEU A 99 1.44 9.12 21.05
N LYS A 100 0.40 9.89 20.74
CA LYS A 100 0.13 10.32 19.35
C LYS A 100 1.32 11.11 18.79
N GLY A 101 1.84 12.11 19.50
CA GLY A 101 3.01 12.85 19.03
C GLY A 101 4.23 11.97 18.74
N HIS A 102 4.44 10.91 19.51
CA HIS A 102 5.58 10.01 19.35
C HIS A 102 5.38 8.95 18.24
N TYR A 103 4.24 8.26 18.25
CA TYR A 103 3.96 7.12 17.36
C TYR A 103 3.21 7.50 16.09
N GLU A 104 2.37 8.53 16.14
CA GLU A 104 1.71 9.10 14.98
C GLU A 104 2.67 10.04 14.26
N LYS A 105 3.85 9.53 13.87
CA LYS A 105 4.73 10.22 12.93
C LYS A 105 3.93 10.38 11.64
N THR A 106 3.37 11.56 11.45
CA THR A 106 2.81 11.94 10.16
C THR A 106 3.95 11.85 9.17
N GLU A 107 3.74 11.02 8.16
CA GLU A 107 4.68 10.95 7.06
C GLU A 107 4.82 12.37 6.52
N ASN A 108 6.05 12.89 6.56
CA ASN A 108 6.34 14.20 5.98
C ASN A 108 5.84 14.17 4.53
N ILE A 109 5.11 15.22 4.12
CA ILE A 109 4.59 15.35 2.76
C ILE A 109 5.67 15.00 1.72
N HIS A 110 6.91 15.45 1.91
CA HIS A 110 8.03 15.12 1.02
C HIS A 110 8.31 13.62 0.92
N VAL A 111 8.25 12.89 2.04
CA VAL A 111 8.42 11.43 2.04
C VAL A 111 7.25 10.75 1.33
N ALA A 112 6.02 11.23 1.52
CA ALA A 112 4.85 10.74 0.81
C ALA A 112 4.99 10.95 -0.71
N TRP A 113 5.47 12.13 -1.14
CA TRP A 113 5.75 12.43 -2.55
C TRP A 113 6.84 11.51 -3.12
N VAL A 114 7.96 11.33 -2.42
CA VAL A 114 9.03 10.42 -2.87
C VAL A 114 8.52 8.99 -2.98
N LYS A 115 7.73 8.50 -2.01
CA LYS A 115 7.14 7.16 -2.08
C LYS A 115 6.19 7.03 -3.27
N ALA A 116 5.31 8.01 -3.49
CA ALA A 116 4.38 8.00 -4.60
C ALA A 116 5.11 8.00 -5.95
N ALA A 117 6.10 8.88 -6.09
CA ALA A 117 6.95 9.00 -7.27
C ALA A 117 7.77 7.73 -7.58
N THR A 118 8.13 6.96 -6.55
CA THR A 118 8.88 5.70 -6.69
C THR A 118 8.00 4.46 -6.75
N LEU A 119 6.67 4.61 -6.78
CA LEU A 119 5.75 3.48 -6.96
C LEU A 119 5.99 2.81 -8.31
N SER A 120 6.20 1.51 -8.26
CA SER A 120 6.24 0.65 -9.44
C SER A 120 5.42 -0.62 -9.19
N GLN A 121 4.87 -1.19 -10.25
CA GLN A 121 4.21 -2.48 -10.25
C GLN A 121 5.22 -3.58 -9.86
N THR A 122 4.89 -4.33 -8.81
CA THR A 122 5.73 -5.41 -8.28
C THR A 122 5.60 -6.68 -9.12
N CYS A 123 6.43 -7.69 -8.85
CA CYS A 123 6.40 -8.93 -9.63
C CYS A 123 5.19 -9.79 -9.26
N GLY A 124 4.35 -10.09 -10.26
CA GLY A 124 3.15 -10.90 -10.07
C GLY A 124 1.96 -10.12 -9.50
N GLU A 125 2.10 -8.81 -9.30
CA GLU A 125 0.98 -7.94 -8.94
C GLU A 125 0.09 -7.68 -10.15
N ASP A 126 -1.21 -7.89 -9.97
CA ASP A 126 -2.23 -7.61 -10.95
C ASP A 126 -2.26 -6.11 -11.30
N GLU A 127 -2.53 -5.79 -12.56
CA GLU A 127 -2.55 -4.42 -13.04
C GLU A 127 -3.58 -3.56 -12.32
N LEU A 128 -4.76 -4.10 -11.96
CA LEU A 128 -5.80 -3.37 -11.23
C LEU A 128 -5.45 -3.17 -9.76
N GLU A 129 -4.86 -4.17 -9.11
CA GLU A 129 -4.34 -4.03 -7.75
C GLU A 129 -3.27 -2.93 -7.67
N TYR A 130 -2.39 -2.88 -8.67
CA TYR A 130 -1.40 -1.81 -8.81
C TYR A 130 -2.06 -0.44 -8.99
N LEU A 131 -3.05 -0.29 -9.89
CA LEU A 131 -3.79 0.97 -10.07
C LEU A 131 -4.47 1.44 -8.78
N LEU A 132 -5.12 0.54 -8.05
CA LEU A 132 -5.75 0.84 -6.76
C LEU A 132 -4.71 1.33 -5.73
N ARG A 133 -3.51 0.74 -5.72
CA ARG A 133 -2.42 1.16 -4.85
C ARG A 133 -1.92 2.55 -5.21
N VAL A 134 -1.80 2.88 -6.50
CA VAL A 134 -1.42 4.22 -6.99
C VAL A 134 -2.48 5.25 -6.61
N GLU A 135 -3.76 4.95 -6.83
CA GLU A 135 -4.87 5.83 -6.45
C GLU A 135 -4.90 6.11 -4.94
N LYS A 136 -4.73 5.05 -4.13
CA LYS A 136 -4.66 5.18 -2.68
C LYS A 136 -3.50 6.07 -2.22
N HIS A 137 -2.36 6.05 -2.92
CA HIS A 137 -1.24 6.93 -2.59
C HIS A 137 -1.46 8.36 -3.06
N SER A 138 -2.03 8.58 -4.25
CA SER A 138 -2.28 9.94 -4.74
C SER A 138 -3.24 10.72 -3.82
N ARG A 139 -4.24 10.05 -3.24
CA ARG A 139 -5.15 10.65 -2.24
C ARG A 139 -4.47 11.08 -0.94
N LYS A 140 -3.25 10.59 -0.65
CA LYS A 140 -2.50 10.94 0.58
C LYS A 140 -1.55 12.11 0.41
N LEU A 141 -1.36 12.64 -0.80
CA LEU A 141 -0.32 13.63 -1.09
C LEU A 141 -0.63 15.05 -0.61
N GLY A 142 -1.80 15.27 0.00
CA GLY A 142 -2.13 16.55 0.64
C GLY A 142 -2.13 17.72 -0.33
N PHE A 143 -2.73 17.54 -1.51
CA PHE A 143 -2.91 18.63 -2.47
C PHE A 143 -3.65 19.81 -1.79
N VAL A 144 -3.16 21.03 -2.02
CA VAL A 144 -3.75 22.26 -1.45
C VAL A 144 -5.16 22.45 -2.01
N GLU A 145 -6.14 22.71 -1.15
CA GLU A 145 -7.56 22.87 -1.52
C GLU A 145 -7.78 23.92 -2.62
N GLY A 146 -8.68 23.63 -3.56
CA GLY A 146 -8.97 24.47 -4.73
C GLY A 146 -9.93 23.79 -5.72
N ALA A 147 -10.46 24.56 -6.67
CA ALA A 147 -11.48 24.08 -7.61
C ALA A 147 -11.01 22.92 -8.51
N ASP A 148 -9.71 22.79 -8.77
CA ASP A 148 -9.13 21.81 -9.70
C ASP A 148 -8.29 20.70 -9.03
N VAL A 149 -8.39 20.56 -7.71
CA VAL A 149 -7.54 19.63 -6.96
C VAL A 149 -7.71 18.19 -7.40
N GLU A 150 -8.95 17.76 -7.64
CA GLU A 150 -9.22 16.37 -8.02
C GLU A 150 -8.71 16.06 -9.43
N ASN A 151 -8.80 17.02 -10.35
CA ASN A 151 -8.26 16.90 -11.71
C ASN A 151 -6.72 16.83 -11.67
N LEU A 152 -6.06 17.69 -10.88
CA LEU A 152 -4.62 17.64 -10.70
C LEU A 152 -4.18 16.32 -10.07
N ARG A 153 -4.89 15.84 -9.04
CA ARG A 153 -4.63 14.55 -8.39
C ARG A 153 -4.77 13.40 -9.39
N GLU A 154 -5.83 13.39 -10.19
CA GLU A 154 -6.08 12.35 -11.19
C GLU A 154 -4.97 12.33 -12.24
N ARG A 155 -4.63 13.47 -12.84
CA ARG A 155 -3.53 13.58 -13.82
C ARG A 155 -2.21 13.08 -13.23
N PHE A 156 -1.90 13.50 -12.01
CA PHE A 156 -0.71 13.05 -11.31
C PHE A 156 -0.72 11.53 -11.07
N ALA A 157 -1.86 10.98 -10.65
CA ALA A 157 -2.03 9.54 -10.46
C ALA A 157 -1.86 8.75 -11.77
N ILE A 158 -2.40 9.25 -12.89
CA ILE A 158 -2.24 8.65 -14.23
C ILE A 158 -0.76 8.64 -14.62
N SER A 159 -0.06 9.76 -14.47
CA SER A 159 1.38 9.84 -14.80
C SER A 159 2.20 8.83 -14.00
N MET A 160 1.97 8.73 -12.69
CA MET A 160 2.63 7.73 -11.85
C MET A 160 2.27 6.30 -12.26
N ALA A 161 0.98 6.04 -12.51
CA ALA A 161 0.51 4.73 -12.91
C ALA A 161 1.23 4.26 -14.17
N VAL A 162 1.19 5.06 -15.24
CA VAL A 162 1.83 4.76 -16.54
C VAL A 162 3.32 4.52 -16.38
N VAL A 163 4.03 5.41 -15.69
CA VAL A 163 5.49 5.30 -15.48
C VAL A 163 5.86 4.03 -14.71
N GLY A 164 5.12 3.72 -13.65
CA GLY A 164 5.41 2.58 -12.80
C GLY A 164 4.90 1.23 -13.32
N LEU A 165 4.19 1.17 -14.46
CA LEU A 165 3.81 -0.09 -15.11
C LEU A 165 5.04 -0.92 -15.46
N ARG A 166 4.93 -2.24 -15.27
CA ARG A 166 6.02 -3.17 -15.59
C ARG A 166 6.11 -3.51 -17.07
N ASP A 167 4.97 -3.63 -17.75
CA ASP A 167 4.92 -3.91 -19.19
C ASP A 167 5.36 -2.68 -19.98
N GLU A 168 6.57 -2.77 -20.55
CA GLU A 168 7.18 -1.69 -21.31
C GLU A 168 6.43 -1.36 -22.60
N SER A 169 5.79 -2.36 -23.23
CA SER A 169 5.05 -2.15 -24.48
C SER A 169 3.77 -1.35 -24.23
N VAL A 170 3.03 -1.71 -23.18
CA VAL A 170 1.82 -1.01 -22.74
C VAL A 170 2.16 0.38 -22.23
N ARG A 171 3.24 0.53 -21.46
CA ARG A 171 3.73 1.83 -21.00
C ARG A 171 4.05 2.75 -22.18
N ARG A 172 4.80 2.28 -23.18
CA ARG A 172 5.11 3.08 -24.37
C ARG A 172 3.87 3.49 -25.15
N GLN A 173 2.92 2.57 -25.31
CA GLN A 173 1.63 2.86 -25.95
C GLN A 173 0.89 3.99 -25.21
N LEU A 174 0.75 3.88 -23.88
CA LEU A 174 0.06 4.88 -23.07
C LEU A 174 0.82 6.22 -23.03
N MET A 175 2.14 6.25 -23.08
CA MET A 175 2.89 7.52 -23.09
C MET A 175 2.70 8.34 -24.38
N VAL A 176 2.16 7.75 -25.45
CA VAL A 176 1.85 8.44 -26.71
C VAL A 176 0.47 9.13 -26.65
N ASP A 177 -0.44 8.64 -25.81
CA ASP A 177 -1.79 9.15 -25.74
C ASP A 177 -1.85 10.46 -24.92
N GLU A 178 -2.20 11.58 -25.57
CA GLU A 178 -2.22 12.91 -24.93
C GLU A 178 -3.35 13.09 -23.90
N ASN A 179 -4.47 12.38 -24.07
CA ASN A 179 -5.71 12.59 -23.31
C ASN A 179 -6.15 11.32 -22.57
N ILE A 180 -5.25 10.73 -21.79
CA ILE A 180 -5.60 9.57 -20.95
C ILE A 180 -6.45 10.02 -19.76
N THR A 181 -7.57 9.32 -19.56
CA THR A 181 -8.40 9.40 -18.35
C THR A 181 -8.16 8.16 -17.49
N TRP A 182 -8.52 8.20 -16.20
CA TRP A 182 -8.38 7.02 -15.33
C TRP A 182 -9.17 5.81 -15.87
N LYS A 183 -10.34 6.08 -16.45
CA LYS A 183 -11.20 5.06 -17.07
C LYS A 183 -10.53 4.40 -18.28
N THR A 184 -10.02 5.20 -19.21
CA THR A 184 -9.37 4.66 -20.42
C THR A 184 -8.12 3.87 -20.05
N LEU A 185 -7.33 4.34 -19.08
CA LEU A 185 -6.19 3.60 -18.55
C LEU A 185 -6.60 2.22 -18.00
N SER A 186 -7.61 2.18 -17.12
CA SER A 186 -8.13 0.93 -16.54
C SER A 186 -8.61 -0.04 -17.63
N ASP A 187 -9.38 0.45 -18.61
CA ASP A 187 -9.95 -0.39 -19.67
C ASP A 187 -8.87 -0.96 -20.60
N THR A 188 -7.83 -0.18 -20.90
CA THR A 188 -6.66 -0.66 -21.66
C THR A 188 -5.94 -1.79 -20.92
N LEU A 189 -5.68 -1.63 -19.61
CA LEU A 189 -5.00 -2.67 -18.81
C LEU A 189 -5.84 -3.94 -18.69
N LYS A 190 -7.17 -3.82 -18.48
CA LYS A 190 -8.08 -4.98 -18.46
C LYS A 190 -8.05 -5.74 -19.78
N THR A 191 -8.15 -5.03 -20.90
CA THR A 191 -8.14 -5.64 -22.23
C THR A 191 -6.84 -6.40 -22.49
N LYS A 192 -5.70 -5.85 -22.05
CA LYS A 192 -4.40 -6.51 -22.15
C LYS A 192 -4.28 -7.74 -21.26
N SER A 193 -4.80 -7.68 -20.03
CA SER A 193 -4.83 -8.82 -19.12
C SER A 193 -5.65 -9.98 -19.71
N ILE A 194 -6.86 -9.70 -20.21
CA ILE A 194 -7.72 -10.69 -20.88
C ILE A 194 -7.03 -11.28 -22.12
N ALA A 195 -6.36 -10.47 -22.93
CA ALA A 195 -5.62 -10.94 -24.11
C ALA A 195 -4.44 -11.84 -23.72
N LYS A 196 -3.74 -11.53 -22.63
CA LYS A 196 -2.64 -12.33 -22.10
C LYS A 196 -3.12 -13.68 -21.58
N GLU A 197 -4.21 -13.70 -20.82
CA GLU A 197 -4.86 -14.94 -20.37
C GLU A 197 -5.32 -15.81 -21.54
N SER A 198 -5.97 -15.19 -22.54
CA SER A 198 -6.41 -15.88 -23.75
C SER A 198 -5.25 -16.51 -24.52
N ASN A 199 -4.12 -15.80 -24.65
CA ASN A 199 -2.92 -16.32 -25.30
C ASN A 199 -2.31 -17.51 -24.54
N ILE A 200 -2.36 -17.51 -23.21
CA ILE A 200 -1.91 -18.64 -22.40
C ILE A 200 -2.77 -19.87 -22.70
N VAL A 201 -4.10 -19.74 -22.64
CA VAL A 201 -5.04 -20.84 -22.93
C VAL A 201 -4.84 -21.41 -24.34
N VAL A 202 -4.66 -20.54 -25.34
CA VAL A 202 -4.41 -20.97 -26.73
C VAL A 202 -3.05 -21.68 -26.86
N SER A 203 -2.02 -21.20 -26.15
CA SER A 203 -0.70 -21.83 -26.18
C SER A 203 -0.68 -23.19 -25.49
N GLU A 204 -1.39 -23.33 -24.37
CA GLU A 204 -1.54 -24.58 -23.63
C GLU A 204 -2.29 -25.63 -24.45
N ALA A 205 -3.39 -25.24 -25.10
CA ALA A 205 -4.14 -26.11 -26.00
C ALA A 205 -3.28 -26.62 -27.17
N ARG A 206 -2.35 -25.80 -27.68
CA ARG A 206 -1.39 -26.21 -28.73
C ARG A 206 -0.32 -27.16 -28.22
N SER A 207 0.17 -26.96 -26.99
CA SER A 207 1.19 -27.82 -26.39
C SER A 207 0.64 -29.14 -25.82
N GLY A 208 -0.64 -29.17 -25.41
CA GLY A 208 -1.31 -30.36 -24.88
C GLY A 208 -1.75 -31.36 -25.96
N GLY A 209 -1.66 -31.01 -27.24
CA GLY A 209 -2.02 -31.87 -28.37
C GLY A 209 -0.93 -32.86 -28.82
N SER A 210 0.21 -32.94 -28.12
CA SER A 210 1.35 -33.78 -28.49
C SER A 210 1.66 -34.86 -27.44
N SER A 211 0.64 -35.60 -27.02
CA SER A 211 0.83 -36.90 -26.37
C SER A 211 -0.05 -37.93 -27.06
N ASN A 212 0.58 -38.74 -27.93
CA ASN A 212 0.16 -40.06 -28.40
C ASN A 212 -1.33 -40.39 -28.24
N VAL A 213 -2.17 -39.90 -29.16
CA VAL A 213 -3.43 -40.57 -29.44
C VAL A 213 -3.19 -41.43 -30.67
N ASP A 214 -2.95 -42.71 -30.40
CA ASP A 214 -2.95 -43.76 -31.41
C ASP A 214 -4.20 -43.62 -32.28
N SER A 215 -3.94 -43.55 -33.57
CA SER A 215 -4.93 -43.37 -34.60
C SER A 215 -5.76 -44.64 -34.76
N SER A 216 -6.88 -44.74 -34.05
CA SER A 216 -7.97 -45.63 -34.43
C SER A 216 -9.24 -44.81 -34.60
N ALA A 217 -9.47 -44.42 -35.85
CA ALA A 217 -10.61 -43.67 -36.33
C ALA A 217 -11.96 -44.30 -35.94
N LYS A 218 -12.82 -43.50 -35.31
CA LYS A 218 -14.27 -43.51 -35.56
C LYS A 218 -14.80 -42.08 -35.54
N ILE A 219 -15.19 -41.61 -36.73
CA ILE A 219 -15.92 -40.37 -36.96
C ILE A 219 -17.24 -40.46 -36.18
N ALA A 220 -17.37 -39.67 -35.12
CA ALA A 220 -18.60 -39.55 -34.35
C ALA A 220 -19.37 -38.31 -34.82
N GLU A 221 -20.43 -38.61 -35.54
CA GLU A 221 -21.52 -37.76 -36.02
C GLU A 221 -21.99 -36.72 -34.98
N VAL A 222 -21.91 -35.44 -35.33
CA VAL A 222 -22.48 -34.33 -34.56
C VAL A 222 -24.00 -34.37 -34.70
N ARG A 223 -24.67 -35.06 -33.76
CA ARG A 223 -26.12 -34.98 -33.56
C ARG A 223 -26.43 -33.93 -32.51
N THR A 224 -26.91 -32.78 -32.96
CA THR A 224 -27.62 -31.80 -32.14
C THR A 224 -28.93 -32.42 -31.63
N LYS A 225 -29.11 -32.45 -30.31
CA LYS A 225 -30.41 -32.69 -29.68
C LYS A 225 -30.71 -31.62 -28.63
N PRO A 226 -31.99 -31.24 -28.48
CA PRO A 226 -32.39 -30.01 -27.83
C PRO A 226 -32.46 -30.12 -26.31
N ALA A 227 -32.50 -28.94 -25.69
CA ALA A 227 -32.54 -28.69 -24.26
C ALA A 227 -33.63 -29.50 -23.53
N LYS A 228 -33.22 -30.21 -22.48
CA LYS A 228 -34.10 -30.81 -21.48
C LYS A 228 -33.89 -30.10 -20.15
N ARG A 229 -34.95 -29.46 -19.66
CA ARG A 229 -35.10 -28.89 -18.31
C ARG A 229 -35.12 -30.01 -17.24
N ILE A 230 -35.04 -29.55 -15.98
CA ILE A 230 -35.18 -30.23 -14.67
C ILE A 230 -33.81 -30.66 -14.15
N GLY A 231 -33.39 -30.36 -12.92
CA GLY A 231 -34.03 -29.89 -11.70
C GLY A 231 -33.03 -30.16 -10.56
N GLY A 232 -33.30 -29.63 -9.37
CA GLY A 232 -32.33 -29.53 -8.27
C GLY A 232 -31.77 -30.84 -7.73
N GLY A 233 -30.64 -30.72 -7.04
CA GLY A 233 -30.02 -31.83 -6.31
C GLY A 233 -28.62 -31.48 -5.82
N SER A 234 -28.54 -30.79 -4.67
CA SER A 234 -27.34 -30.77 -3.83
C SER A 234 -27.08 -32.18 -3.31
N PRO A 235 -25.81 -32.64 -3.22
CA PRO A 235 -25.28 -32.80 -1.88
C PRO A 235 -23.76 -32.56 -1.72
N ASN A 236 -23.44 -32.15 -0.50
CA ASN A 236 -22.15 -32.22 0.20
C ASN A 236 -21.36 -33.53 -0.04
N LYS A 237 -20.04 -33.39 -0.15
CA LYS A 237 -18.94 -34.25 0.36
C LYS A 237 -17.62 -33.54 -0.01
N SER A 238 -16.85 -32.95 0.90
CA SER A 238 -15.99 -33.57 1.93
C SER A 238 -15.11 -34.70 1.37
N SER A 239 -13.83 -34.41 1.09
CA SER A 239 -12.73 -35.38 1.04
C SER A 239 -11.38 -34.69 0.81
N TYR A 240 -10.58 -34.59 1.87
CA TYR A 240 -9.13 -34.82 1.95
C TYR A 240 -8.27 -34.54 0.70
N TYR A 241 -7.40 -33.52 0.78
CA TYR A 241 -6.24 -33.38 -0.11
C TYR A 241 -5.05 -34.13 0.50
N ASP A 242 -4.58 -35.14 -0.23
CA ASP A 242 -3.28 -35.79 -0.06
C ASP A 242 -2.40 -35.29 -1.22
N GLU A 243 -1.49 -34.34 -0.94
CA GLU A 243 -0.49 -33.82 -1.88
C GLU A 243 0.90 -34.21 -1.38
N ARG A 244 1.32 -35.43 -1.74
CA ARG A 244 2.74 -35.81 -1.80
C ARG A 244 3.10 -36.17 -3.23
N ASP A 245 4.33 -35.81 -3.58
CA ASP A 245 5.05 -36.11 -4.82
C ASP A 245 4.68 -35.34 -6.07
N SER A 246 5.49 -34.31 -6.38
CA SER A 246 6.40 -34.34 -7.54
C SER A 246 6.94 -32.94 -7.88
N ARG A 247 8.03 -32.50 -7.21
CA ARG A 247 8.87 -31.39 -7.72
C ARG A 247 10.26 -31.89 -8.06
N LYS A 248 10.39 -32.50 -9.24
CA LYS A 248 11.66 -32.57 -9.98
C LYS A 248 11.97 -31.19 -10.53
N TYR A 249 12.69 -30.37 -9.74
CA TYR A 249 13.30 -29.14 -10.23
C TYR A 249 14.41 -29.48 -11.24
N ARG A 250 14.14 -29.23 -12.52
CA ARG A 250 15.16 -29.10 -13.57
C ARG A 250 15.98 -27.84 -13.25
N LYS A 251 17.17 -28.03 -12.69
CA LYS A 251 18.19 -26.97 -12.60
C LYS A 251 18.67 -26.64 -14.02
N SER A 252 18.10 -25.62 -14.64
CA SER A 252 18.72 -24.95 -15.78
C SER A 252 19.81 -24.02 -15.24
N SER A 253 21.05 -24.43 -15.42
CA SER A 253 22.24 -23.62 -15.18
C SER A 253 22.26 -22.44 -16.17
N MET A 254 21.67 -21.30 -15.79
CA MET A 254 21.93 -20.03 -16.49
C MET A 254 23.32 -19.54 -16.13
N SER A 255 24.12 -19.23 -17.15
CA SER A 255 25.50 -18.77 -16.97
C SER A 255 25.54 -17.43 -16.20
N PRO A 256 26.50 -17.23 -15.28
CA PRO A 256 26.60 -16.02 -14.45
C PRO A 256 26.83 -14.70 -15.21
N LYS A 257 27.10 -14.76 -16.52
CA LYS A 257 27.54 -13.58 -17.30
C LYS A 257 26.38 -12.71 -17.82
N SER A 258 25.13 -13.19 -17.84
CA SER A 258 23.99 -12.42 -18.37
C SER A 258 23.25 -11.55 -17.34
N ASN A 259 23.48 -11.74 -16.04
CA ASN A 259 22.77 -10.95 -15.01
C ASN A 259 23.41 -9.58 -14.75
N ARG A 260 24.75 -9.43 -14.84
CA ARG A 260 25.41 -8.14 -14.58
C ARG A 260 25.01 -7.03 -15.56
N TYR A 261 24.73 -7.37 -16.82
CA TYR A 261 24.36 -6.36 -17.82
C TYR A 261 22.93 -5.84 -17.62
N ARG A 262 22.04 -6.67 -17.05
CA ARG A 262 20.62 -6.32 -16.86
C ARG A 262 20.37 -5.47 -15.61
N GLU A 263 21.23 -5.59 -14.60
CA GLU A 263 21.21 -4.73 -13.41
C GLU A 263 21.75 -3.33 -13.72
N SER A 264 22.84 -3.22 -14.49
CA SER A 264 23.44 -1.91 -14.84
C SER A 264 22.48 -0.99 -15.61
N SER A 265 21.68 -1.53 -16.54
CA SER A 265 20.70 -0.73 -17.30
C SER A 265 19.50 -0.29 -16.48
N ARG A 266 19.11 -1.04 -15.45
CA ARG A 266 18.00 -0.67 -14.54
C ARG A 266 18.38 0.50 -13.63
N ASP A 267 19.62 0.52 -13.16
CA ASP A 267 20.09 1.58 -12.29
C ASP A 267 20.26 2.90 -13.05
N LYS A 268 20.76 2.87 -14.30
CA LYS A 268 20.81 4.05 -15.16
C LYS A 268 19.42 4.64 -15.44
N PHE A 269 18.42 3.79 -15.71
CA PHE A 269 17.04 4.24 -15.94
C PHE A 269 16.42 4.88 -14.70
N ARG A 270 16.69 4.35 -13.50
CA ARG A 270 16.22 4.92 -12.23
C ARG A 270 16.84 6.29 -11.94
N VAL A 271 18.13 6.47 -12.23
CA VAL A 271 18.81 7.77 -12.08
C VAL A 271 18.23 8.82 -13.02
N VAL A 272 17.98 8.45 -14.29
CA VAL A 272 17.37 9.37 -15.27
C VAL A 272 15.94 9.74 -14.89
N MET A 273 15.12 8.77 -14.46
CA MET A 273 13.76 9.04 -14.00
C MET A 273 13.72 9.88 -12.73
N ALA A 274 14.63 9.65 -11.77
CA ALA A 274 14.75 10.48 -10.58
C ALA A 274 15.15 11.92 -10.95
N ALA A 275 16.11 12.11 -11.85
CA ALA A 275 16.50 13.43 -12.34
C ALA A 275 15.33 14.14 -13.05
N GLN A 276 14.57 13.42 -13.87
CA GLN A 276 13.43 13.99 -14.58
C GLN A 276 12.28 14.35 -13.64
N MET A 277 12.03 13.57 -12.59
CA MET A 277 11.06 13.93 -11.56
C MET A 277 11.51 15.10 -10.70
N VAL A 278 12.81 15.26 -10.42
CA VAL A 278 13.37 16.45 -9.77
C VAL A 278 13.18 17.69 -10.67
N LEU A 279 13.41 17.57 -11.97
CA LEU A 279 13.17 18.68 -12.91
C LEU A 279 11.68 19.04 -13.01
N CYS A 280 10.78 18.05 -13.06
CA CYS A 280 9.35 18.31 -12.98
C CYS A 280 8.95 18.96 -11.65
N TYR A 281 9.54 18.55 -10.54
CA TYR A 281 9.31 19.17 -9.23
C TYR A 281 9.80 20.63 -9.20
N ILE A 282 10.96 20.93 -9.78
CA ILE A 282 11.47 22.30 -9.90
C ILE A 282 10.52 23.15 -10.76
N ALA A 283 10.06 22.61 -11.90
CA ALA A 283 9.12 23.30 -12.77
C ALA A 283 7.78 23.57 -12.07
N ILE A 284 7.24 22.60 -11.34
CA ILE A 284 6.01 22.76 -10.56
C ILE A 284 6.18 23.81 -9.45
N ASN A 285 7.31 23.81 -8.73
CA ASN A 285 7.54 24.83 -7.70
C ASN A 285 7.79 26.23 -8.27
N GLN A 286 8.35 26.35 -9.48
CA GLN A 286 8.46 27.64 -10.16
C GLN A 286 7.09 28.20 -10.60
N ILE A 287 6.13 27.32 -10.90
CA ILE A 287 4.74 27.70 -11.22
C ILE A 287 3.97 28.08 -9.96
N ILE A 288 4.11 27.32 -8.87
CA ILE A 288 3.32 27.51 -7.64
C ILE A 288 3.92 28.63 -6.75
N TRP A 289 5.25 28.85 -6.76
CA TRP A 289 5.94 29.83 -5.90
C TRP A 289 7.00 30.66 -6.67
N PRO A 290 6.57 31.64 -7.48
CA PRO A 290 7.48 32.37 -8.38
C PRO A 290 8.51 33.27 -7.66
N GLY A 291 8.28 33.63 -6.39
CA GLY A 291 9.12 34.58 -5.64
C GLY A 291 10.38 34.00 -4.99
N THR A 292 10.37 32.73 -4.58
CA THR A 292 11.46 32.10 -3.81
C THR A 292 12.38 31.19 -4.65
N ALA A 293 11.91 30.71 -5.81
CA ALA A 293 12.61 29.70 -6.60
C ALA A 293 13.83 30.21 -7.40
N ARG A 294 13.96 31.53 -7.64
CA ARG A 294 15.06 32.08 -8.46
C ARG A 294 16.46 31.87 -7.85
N LYS A 295 16.58 31.77 -6.52
CA LYS A 295 17.88 31.57 -5.86
C LYS A 295 18.32 30.09 -5.77
N LEU A 296 17.38 29.15 -5.68
CA LEU A 296 17.69 27.71 -5.57
C LEU A 296 17.87 27.02 -6.93
N GLY A 297 17.21 27.50 -7.98
CA GLY A 297 17.32 26.92 -9.32
C GLY A 297 18.71 27.03 -9.94
N VAL A 298 19.43 28.13 -9.68
CA VAL A 298 20.77 28.36 -10.25
C VAL A 298 21.81 27.41 -9.62
N MET A 299 21.74 27.18 -8.31
CA MET A 299 22.75 26.35 -7.61
C MET A 299 22.64 24.85 -7.89
N CYS A 300 21.42 24.32 -8.14
CA CYS A 300 21.24 22.89 -8.40
C CYS A 300 21.59 22.48 -9.84
N VAL A 301 21.34 23.35 -10.82
CA VAL A 301 21.62 23.06 -12.23
C VAL A 301 23.13 23.06 -12.50
N ASP A 302 23.86 24.01 -11.91
CA ASP A 302 25.32 24.09 -12.07
C ASP A 302 26.02 22.87 -11.46
N ASN A 303 25.59 22.39 -10.30
CA ASN A 303 26.18 21.18 -9.69
C ASN A 303 25.86 19.90 -10.48
N LEU A 304 24.68 19.80 -11.11
CA LEU A 304 24.31 18.63 -11.92
C LEU A 304 25.09 18.58 -13.25
N LEU A 305 25.28 19.73 -13.89
CA LEU A 305 26.07 19.83 -15.13
C LEU A 305 27.57 19.61 -14.88
N THR A 306 28.08 20.02 -13.71
CA THR A 306 29.48 19.78 -13.33
C THR A 306 29.75 18.30 -12.99
N SER A 307 28.75 17.62 -12.42
CA SER A 307 28.81 16.17 -12.15
C SER A 307 28.73 15.32 -13.45
N GLN A 308 27.96 15.76 -14.45
CA GLN A 308 27.93 15.10 -15.76
C GLN A 308 29.26 15.26 -16.53
N ARG A 309 29.89 16.44 -16.48
CA ARG A 309 31.20 16.66 -17.14
C ARG A 309 32.34 15.84 -16.54
N THR A 310 32.31 15.58 -15.24
CA THR A 310 33.35 14.76 -14.57
C THR A 310 33.16 13.26 -14.82
N ALA A 311 31.96 12.81 -15.17
CA ALA A 311 31.69 11.43 -15.55
C ALA A 311 32.10 11.08 -17.00
N GLU A 312 32.24 12.08 -17.88
CA GLU A 312 32.57 11.87 -19.31
C GLU A 312 34.08 11.96 -19.63
N CYS A 313 34.91 12.47 -18.72
CA CYS A 313 36.36 12.66 -18.97
C CYS A 313 37.29 11.61 -18.32
N GLY A 314 36.74 10.57 -17.68
CA GLY A 314 37.53 9.51 -17.03
C GLY A 314 37.87 8.33 -17.94
N GLY A 315 38.50 8.57 -19.09
CA GLY A 315 39.12 7.51 -19.89
C GLY A 315 40.57 7.25 -19.42
N PRO A 316 41.04 5.98 -19.31
CA PRO A 316 42.40 5.70 -18.86
C PRO A 316 43.40 6.19 -19.91
N ALA A 317 44.40 6.95 -19.46
CA ALA A 317 45.61 7.20 -20.24
C ALA A 317 46.44 5.89 -20.30
N GLU A 318 46.93 5.56 -21.49
CA GLU A 318 47.89 4.47 -21.74
C GLU A 318 49.22 4.69 -20.99
#